data_AF-K2QGK5-F1
#
_entry.id   AF-K2QGK5-F1
#
_cell.length_a   1.000
_cell.length_b   1.000
_cell.length_c   1.000
_cell.angle_alpha   90.00
_cell.angle_beta   90.00
_cell.angle_gamma   90.00
#
_symmetry.space_group_name_H-M   'P 1'
#
loop_
_entity.id
_entity.type
_entity.pdbx_description
1 polymer ?
#
loop_
_entity_poly.entity_id
_entity_poly.type
_entity_poly.pdbx_seq_one_letter_code
_entity_poly.pdbx_strand_id
1 'polypeptide(L)' 'QMSSWPSHYFIISQIWNIVVVNVAYYQVSMLQFNNSLVQVPLYDTMAHYVPTWVISSRTYNF' A
#
# COMPACT_ATOMS: atom_id res chain seq x y z
N GLN A 1 -48.88 12.94 15.36
CA GLN A 1 -47.84 11.97 14.98
C GLN A 1 -46.59 12.76 14.61
N MET A 2 -45.49 12.60 15.35
CA MET A 2 -44.19 13.15 14.93
C MET A 2 -43.62 12.23 13.84
N SER A 3 -43.30 12.79 12.67
CA SER A 3 -42.59 12.07 11.61
C SER A 3 -41.14 11.83 12.05
N SER A 4 -40.74 10.58 12.27
CA SER A 4 -39.32 10.24 12.42
C SER A 4 -38.65 10.32 11.05
N TRP A 5 -37.80 11.33 10.85
CA TRP A 5 -36.92 11.37 9.69
C TRP A 5 -35.78 10.39 9.93
N PRO A 6 -35.47 9.47 9.00
CA PRO A 6 -34.33 8.59 9.16
C PRO A 6 -33.06 9.43 9.22
N SER A 7 -32.31 9.28 10.32
CA SER A 7 -31.04 9.98 10.48
C SER A 7 -29.96 9.18 9.74
N HIS A 8 -29.37 9.80 8.72
CA HIS A 8 -28.29 9.21 7.92
C HIS A 8 -26.95 9.69 8.46
N TYR A 9 -26.08 8.77 8.87
CA TYR A 9 -24.76 9.09 9.37
C TYR A 9 -23.67 8.43 8.50
N PHE A 10 -22.58 9.16 8.29
CA PHE A 10 -21.38 8.67 7.62
C PHE A 10 -20.29 8.39 8.65
N ILE A 11 -19.63 7.24 8.52
CA ILE A 11 -18.45 6.87 9.29
C ILE A 11 -17.27 6.82 8.32
N ILE A 12 -16.25 7.62 8.61
CA ILE A 12 -14.98 7.64 7.87
C ILE A 12 -13.96 6.91 8.74
N SER A 13 -13.29 5.91 8.18
CA SER A 13 -12.25 5.15 8.88
C SER A 13 -11.00 5.01 8.02
N GLN A 14 -9.83 5.14 8.65
CA GLN A 14 -8.54 4.89 8.01
C GLN A 14 -8.18 3.40 8.18
N ILE A 15 -7.80 2.76 7.09
CA ILE A 15 -7.23 1.40 7.10
C ILE A 15 -5.85 1.42 6.45
N TRP A 16 -4.95 0.56 6.93
CA TRP A 16 -3.59 0.43 6.42
C TRP A 16 -3.45 -0.86 5.62
N ASN A 17 -3.15 -0.74 4.33
CA ASN A 17 -2.89 -1.89 3.46
C ASN A 17 -1.39 -2.12 3.33
N ILE A 18 -0.99 -3.39 3.24
CA ILE A 18 0.40 -3.77 2.95
C ILE A 18 0.54 -3.95 1.44
N VAL A 19 1.45 -3.19 0.84
CA VAL A 19 1.84 -3.34 -0.57
C VAL A 19 3.26 -3.91 -0.60
N VAL A 20 3.46 -4.99 -1.36
CA VAL A 20 4.77 -5.62 -1.54
C VAL A 20 5.29 -5.28 -2.94
N VAL A 21 6.50 -4.74 -3.00
CA VAL A 21 7.18 -4.34 -4.24
C VAL A 21 8.51 -5.08 -4.35
N ASN A 22 8.74 -5.71 -5.48
CA ASN A 22 10.05 -6.28 -5.80
C ASN A 22 10.92 -5.19 -6.43
N VAL A 23 12.06 -4.91 -5.81
CA VAL A 23 13.03 -3.92 -6.28
C VAL A 23 14.28 -4.65 -6.76
N ALA A 24 14.80 -4.25 -7.92
CA ALA A 24 16.07 -4.76 -8.45
C ALA A 24 17.13 -3.66 -8.36
N TYR A 25 18.26 -3.97 -7.73
CA TYR A 25 19.46 -3.13 -7.68
C TYR A 25 20.54 -3.74 -8.56
N TYR A 26 21.23 -2.93 -9.36
CA TYR A 26 22.36 -3.39 -10.16
C TYR A 26 23.66 -3.08 -9.43
N GLN A 27 24.38 -4.12 -9.01
CA GLN A 27 25.74 -3.96 -8.51
C GLN A 27 26.73 -4.22 -9.64
N VAL A 28 27.68 -3.31 -9.82
CA VAL A 28 28.81 -3.49 -10.73
C VAL A 28 30.00 -3.99 -9.92
N SER A 29 30.51 -5.17 -10.28
CA SER A 29 31.76 -5.70 -9.72
C SER A 29 32.82 -5.82 -10.80
N MET A 30 34.02 -5.31 -10.51
CA MET A 30 35.20 -5.52 -11.35
C MET A 30 35.80 -6.89 -11.00
N LEU A 31 35.70 -7.85 -11.91
CA LEU A 31 36.39 -9.12 -11.75
C LEU A 31 37.87 -8.92 -12.12
N GLN A 32 38.73 -9.09 -11.11
CA GLN A 32 40.15 -8.76 -11.12
C GLN A 32 40.99 -9.56 -12.15
N PHE A 33 40.39 -10.56 -12.81
CA PHE A 33 41.10 -11.45 -13.72
C PHE A 33 40.94 -11.13 -15.21
N ASN A 34 40.05 -10.21 -15.64
CA ASN A 34 39.84 -10.02 -17.09
C ASN A 34 39.32 -8.64 -17.55
N ASN A 35 39.39 -7.58 -16.73
CA ASN A 35 38.93 -6.23 -17.12
C ASN A 35 37.47 -6.16 -17.64
N SER A 36 36.66 -7.18 -17.34
CA SER A 36 35.26 -7.24 -17.74
C SER A 36 34.38 -6.77 -16.58
N LEU A 37 33.55 -5.76 -16.84
CA LEU A 37 32.51 -5.34 -15.91
C LEU A 37 31.32 -6.29 -16.06
N VAL A 38 30.95 -6.97 -14.97
CA VAL A 38 29.75 -7.81 -14.92
C VAL A 38 28.71 -7.10 -14.07
N GLN A 39 27.52 -6.91 -14.62
CA GLN A 39 26.35 -6.43 -13.87
C GLN A 39 25.61 -7.64 -13.31
N VAL A 40 25.45 -7.70 -11.99
CA VAL A 40 24.63 -8.72 -11.33
C VAL A 40 23.43 -8.03 -10.70
N PRO A 41 22.19 -8.43 -11.06
CA PRO A 41 21.01 -7.92 -10.39
C PRO A 41 20.91 -8.54 -8.98
N LEU A 42 20.68 -7.68 -7.99
CA LEU A 42 20.28 -8.05 -6.64
C LEU A 42 18.80 -7.77 -6.50
N TYR A 43 18.03 -8.78 -6.09
CA TYR A 43 16.60 -8.65 -5.86
C TYR A 43 16.32 -8.46 -4.38
N ASP A 44 15.52 -7.46 -4.05
CA ASP A 44 15.02 -7.22 -2.70
C ASP A 44 13.49 -7.09 -2.74
N THR A 45 12.85 -7.46 -1.63
CA THR A 45 11.40 -7.36 -1.43
C THR A 45 11.13 -6.31 -0.37
N MET A 46 10.50 -5.20 -0.77
CA MET A 46 10.14 -4.13 0.14
C MET A 46 8.63 -4.13 0.41
N ALA A 47 8.25 -3.94 1.67
CA ALA A 47 6.84 -3.80 2.07
C ALA A 47 6.56 -2.36 2.52
N HIS A 48 5.50 -1.76 1.98
CA HIS A 48 5.09 -0.39 2.27
C HIS A 48 3.66 -0.39 2.82
N TYR A 49 3.42 0.32 3.92
CA TYR A 49 2.08 0.54 4.47
C TYR A 49 1.44 1.76 3.81
N VAL A 50 0.32 1.56 3.11
CA VAL A 50 -0.40 2.62 2.40
C VAL A 50 -1.74 2.87 3.09
N PRO A 51 -2.03 4.10 3.54
CA PRO A 51 -3.32 4.43 4.14
C PRO A 51 -4.39 4.52 3.05
N THR A 52 -5.57 3.96 3.33
CA THR A 52 -6.77 4.17 2.51
C THR A 52 -7.95 4.54 3.40
N TRP A 53 -8.90 5.27 2.83
CA TRP A 53 -10.08 5.77 3.54
C TRP A 53 -11.30 4.99 3.10
N VAL A 54 -12.02 4.42 4.05
CA VAL A 54 -13.29 3.73 3.81
C VAL A 54 -14.41 4.61 4.35
N ILE A 55 -15.41 4.86 3.51
CA ILE A 55 -16.63 5.57 3.87
C ILE A 55 -17.74 4.53 3.95
N SER A 56 -18.35 4.42 5.12
CA SER A 56 -19.55 3.60 5.31
C SER A 56 -20.70 4.49 5.77
N SER A 57 -21.91 4.19 5.34
CA SER A 57 -23.12 4.86 5.82
C SER A 57 -24.01 3.89 6.56
N ARG A 58 -24.68 4.39 7.60
CA ARG A 58 -25.71 3.65 8.32
C ARG A 58 -26.94 4.54 8.45
N THR A 59 -28.09 4.00 8.08
CA THR A 59 -29.39 4.63 8.26
C THR A 59 -30.09 3.95 9.43
N TYR A 60 -30.51 4.74 10.41
CA TYR A 60 -31.36 4.25 11.51
C TYR A 60 -32.80 4.70 11.27
N ASN A 61 -33.72 3.74 11.30
CA ASN A 61 -35.15 4.02 11.33
C ASN A 61 -35.59 3.96 12.81
N PHE A 62 -36.07 5.09 13.34
CA PHE A 62 -36.63 5.21 14.69
C PHE A 62 -38.15 5.15 14.64
#